data_AF-A0A835LZH1-F1
#
_entry.id   AF-A0A835LZH1-F1
#
_cell.length_a   1.000
_cell.length_b   1.000
_cell.length_c   1.000
_cell.angle_alpha   90.00
_cell.angle_beta   90.00
_cell.angle_gamma   90.00
#
_symmetry.space_group_name_H-M   'P 1'
#
loop_
_entity.id
_entity.type
_entity.pdbx_description
1 polymer ?
#
loop_
_entity_poly.entity_id
_entity_poly.type
_entity_poly.pdbx_seq_one_letter_code
_entity_poly.pdbx_strand_id
1 'polypeptide(L)'
;MIVVFTGGDELEDNDETLEDYLGRECPKPLQEILKLCKNHVVLFDNKARDESKKDEQLKELLSLVNKVIAENGGKPYTDEFFDKLKNGAVKLRDQREQVESLAGYSKQEISELKEHMYESYKDQLKHITDMVELKVKETTQRLEQQLA
;
A
#
# COMPACT_ATOMS: atom_id res chain seq x y z
N MET A 1 2.08 -7.55 -6.17
CA MET A 1 0.98 -7.88 -5.23
C MET A 1 1.20 -9.30 -4.74
N ILE A 2 0.87 -9.56 -3.48
CA ILE A 2 0.90 -10.89 -2.86
C ILE A 2 -0.53 -11.20 -2.44
N VAL A 3 -1.03 -12.40 -2.72
CA VAL A 3 -2.35 -12.87 -2.30
C VAL A 3 -2.18 -13.69 -1.02
N VAL A 4 -2.85 -13.28 0.05
CA VAL A 4 -2.84 -13.99 1.33
C VAL A 4 -4.16 -14.72 1.47
N PHE A 5 -4.10 -16.04 1.50
CA PHE A 5 -5.23 -16.88 1.90
C PHE A 5 -5.22 -17.02 3.42
N THR A 6 -6.41 -17.01 4.01
CA THR A 6 -6.58 -17.27 5.45
C THR A 6 -7.42 -18.51 5.65
N GLY A 7 -7.37 -19.11 6.84
CA GLY A 7 -8.07 -20.37 7.11
C GLY A 7 -7.17 -21.59 6.91
N GLY A 8 -5.86 -21.44 7.13
CA GLY A 8 -4.93 -22.55 7.02
C GLY A 8 -5.21 -23.68 8.02
N ASP A 9 -5.86 -23.38 9.15
CA ASP A 9 -6.38 -24.38 10.08
C ASP A 9 -7.45 -25.27 9.46
N GLU A 10 -8.35 -24.70 8.65
CA GLU A 10 -9.41 -25.47 7.99
C GLU A 10 -8.84 -26.39 6.92
N LEU A 11 -7.80 -25.98 6.20
CA LEU A 11 -7.13 -26.83 5.21
C LEU A 11 -6.35 -27.97 5.89
N GLU A 12 -5.67 -27.68 7.01
CA GLU A 12 -4.97 -28.69 7.81
C GLU A 12 -5.94 -29.73 8.39
N ASP A 13 -7.09 -29.30 8.94
CA ASP A 13 -8.14 -30.19 9.46
C ASP A 13 -8.72 -31.13 8.38
N ASN A 14 -8.67 -30.71 7.11
CA ASN A 14 -9.14 -31.49 5.96
C ASN A 14 -8.02 -32.29 5.26
N ASP A 15 -6.79 -32.31 5.80
CA ASP A 15 -5.60 -32.91 5.18
C ASP A 15 -5.40 -32.43 3.72
N GLU A 16 -5.57 -31.12 3.52
CA GLU A 16 -5.59 -30.47 2.21
C GLU A 16 -4.52 -29.37 2.11
N THR A 17 -3.80 -29.32 0.98
CA THR A 17 -2.88 -28.19 0.69
C THR A 17 -3.61 -27.03 0.00
N LEU A 18 -3.01 -25.83 0.02
CA LEU A 18 -3.57 -24.72 -0.75
C LEU A 18 -3.58 -25.01 -2.26
N GLU A 19 -2.57 -25.73 -2.76
CA GLU A 19 -2.48 -26.18 -4.14
C GLU A 19 -3.63 -27.13 -4.51
N ASP A 20 -3.97 -28.07 -3.63
CA ASP A 20 -5.12 -28.96 -3.81
C ASP A 20 -6.42 -28.15 -3.86
N TYR A 21 -6.59 -27.21 -2.94
CA TYR A 21 -7.78 -26.36 -2.85
C TYR A 21 -7.98 -25.52 -4.12
N LEU A 22 -6.91 -24.89 -4.60
CA LEU A 22 -6.94 -24.11 -5.82
C LEU A 22 -6.98 -24.98 -7.09
N GLY A 23 -6.58 -26.25 -7.00
CA GLY A 23 -6.54 -27.20 -8.11
C GLY A 23 -7.89 -27.83 -8.46
N ARG A 24 -8.88 -27.75 -7.58
CA ARG A 24 -10.25 -28.25 -7.80
C ARG A 24 -11.05 -27.31 -8.73
N GLU A 25 -11.96 -26.52 -8.17
CA GLU A 25 -12.87 -25.63 -8.88
C GLU A 25 -12.55 -24.16 -8.60
N CYS A 26 -11.28 -23.77 -8.73
CA CYS A 26 -10.90 -22.36 -8.56
C CYS A 26 -11.64 -21.48 -9.58
N PRO A 27 -12.46 -20.49 -9.15
CA PRO A 27 -13.22 -19.66 -10.06
C PRO A 27 -12.32 -18.93 -11.06
N LYS A 28 -12.74 -18.83 -12.33
CA LYS A 28 -11.96 -18.14 -13.39
C LYS A 28 -11.48 -16.73 -12.96
N PRO A 29 -12.29 -15.87 -12.32
CA PRO A 29 -11.82 -14.57 -11.87
C PRO A 29 -10.68 -14.67 -10.85
N LEU A 30 -10.72 -15.65 -9.94
CA LEU A 30 -9.63 -15.87 -8.98
C LEU A 30 -8.37 -16.36 -9.69
N GLN A 31 -8.48 -17.28 -10.65
CA GLN A 31 -7.33 -17.72 -11.45
C GLN A 31 -6.67 -16.55 -12.20
N GLU A 32 -7.46 -15.62 -12.72
CA GLU A 32 -6.94 -14.40 -13.38
C GLU A 32 -6.21 -13.49 -12.38
N ILE A 33 -6.75 -13.28 -11.19
CA ILE A 33 -6.09 -12.53 -10.12
C ILE A 33 -4.76 -13.18 -9.73
N LEU A 34 -4.74 -14.50 -9.52
CA LEU A 34 -3.51 -15.23 -9.17
C LEU A 34 -2.44 -15.07 -10.26
N LYS A 35 -2.81 -15.15 -11.53
CA LYS A 35 -1.92 -14.89 -12.68
C LYS A 35 -1.40 -13.45 -12.70
N LEU A 36 -2.27 -12.45 -12.49
CA LEU A 36 -1.87 -11.04 -12.40
C LEU A 36 -0.91 -10.80 -11.22
N CYS A 37 -1.06 -11.57 -10.15
CA CYS A 37 -0.16 -11.57 -8.98
C CYS A 37 1.09 -12.43 -9.18
N LYS A 38 1.35 -12.98 -10.38
CA LYS A 38 2.46 -13.88 -10.67
C LYS A 38 2.54 -15.10 -9.75
N ASN A 39 1.38 -15.55 -9.25
CA ASN A 39 1.24 -16.60 -8.26
C ASN A 39 2.08 -16.35 -6.98
N HIS A 40 2.25 -15.08 -6.59
CA HIS A 40 2.74 -14.76 -5.25
C HIS A 40 1.61 -14.99 -4.25
N VAL A 41 1.59 -16.19 -3.67
CA VAL A 41 0.52 -16.67 -2.80
C VAL A 41 1.12 -17.19 -1.51
N VAL A 42 0.45 -16.95 -0.39
CA VAL A 42 0.79 -17.54 0.91
C VAL A 42 -0.48 -17.89 1.68
N LEU A 43 -0.44 -18.95 2.50
CA LEU A 43 -1.52 -19.38 3.38
C LEU A 43 -1.22 -19.00 4.83
N PHE A 44 -2.23 -18.46 5.52
CA PHE A 44 -2.15 -18.08 6.92
C PHE A 44 -3.24 -18.81 7.74
N ASP A 45 -2.80 -19.50 8.77
CA ASP A 45 -3.57 -19.87 9.95
C ASP A 45 -3.43 -18.76 11.00
N ASN A 46 -4.44 -17.90 11.07
CA ASN A 46 -4.52 -16.80 12.05
C ASN A 46 -4.90 -17.29 13.46
N LYS A 47 -5.29 -18.56 13.62
CA LYS A 47 -5.60 -19.18 14.92
C LYS A 47 -4.40 -19.93 15.50
N ALA A 48 -3.31 -20.06 14.74
CA ALA A 48 -2.06 -20.67 15.17
C ALA A 48 -1.60 -20.10 16.52
N ARG A 49 -1.43 -20.97 17.51
CA ARG A 49 -0.88 -20.61 18.83
C ARG A 49 0.59 -20.97 18.97
N ASP A 50 1.05 -21.90 18.15
CA ASP A 50 2.45 -22.31 18.11
C ASP A 50 3.31 -21.20 17.48
N GLU A 51 4.33 -20.75 18.21
CA GLU A 51 5.21 -19.68 17.75
C GLU A 51 6.07 -20.11 16.56
N SER A 52 6.44 -21.39 16.47
CA SER A 52 7.22 -21.90 15.34
C SER A 52 6.40 -21.82 14.04
N LYS A 53 5.12 -22.25 14.08
CA LYS A 53 4.18 -22.13 12.96
C LYS A 53 3.96 -20.66 12.56
N LYS A 54 3.83 -19.74 13.52
CA LYS A 54 3.75 -18.29 13.22
C LYS A 54 5.01 -17.79 12.52
N ASP A 55 6.19 -18.17 13.04
CA ASP A 55 7.48 -17.76 12.48
C ASP A 55 7.69 -18.30 11.07
N GLU A 56 7.26 -19.52 10.78
CA GLU A 56 7.32 -20.13 9.45
C GLU A 56 6.45 -19.37 8.44
N GLN A 57 5.20 -19.08 8.79
CA GLN A 57 4.28 -18.30 7.94
C GLN A 57 4.82 -16.88 7.68
N LEU A 58 5.40 -16.24 8.71
CA LEU A 58 6.02 -14.94 8.56
C LEU A 58 7.24 -14.99 7.63
N LYS A 59 8.10 -16.01 7.76
CA LYS A 59 9.26 -16.21 6.87
C LYS A 59 8.83 -16.40 5.42
N GLU A 60 7.77 -17.16 5.17
CA GLU A 60 7.23 -17.37 3.83
C GLU A 60 6.73 -16.06 3.21
N LEU A 61 5.94 -15.28 3.97
CA LEU A 61 5.49 -13.97 3.51
C LEU A 61 6.67 -13.02 3.22
N LEU A 62 7.65 -12.94 4.12
CA LEU A 62 8.82 -12.08 3.92
C LEU A 62 9.68 -12.52 2.72
N SER A 63 9.76 -13.82 2.45
CA SER A 63 10.39 -14.35 1.24
C SER A 63 9.71 -13.83 -0.03
N LEU A 64 8.37 -13.86 -0.07
CA LEU A 64 7.59 -13.30 -1.19
C LEU A 64 7.75 -11.78 -1.29
N VAL A 65 7.78 -11.06 -0.17
CA VAL A 65 8.05 -9.61 -0.16
C VAL A 65 9.42 -9.31 -0.79
N ASN A 66 10.47 -10.02 -0.37
CA ASN A 66 11.81 -9.85 -0.95
C ASN A 66 11.84 -10.16 -2.45
N LYS A 67 11.13 -11.20 -2.89
CA LYS A 67 10.97 -11.52 -4.31
C LYS A 67 10.30 -10.37 -5.07
N VAL A 68 9.20 -9.83 -4.56
CA VAL A 68 8.50 -8.68 -5.16
C VAL A 68 9.41 -7.45 -5.23
N ILE A 69 10.19 -7.17 -4.17
CA ILE A 69 11.16 -6.06 -4.15
C ILE A 69 12.21 -6.25 -5.25
N ALA A 70 12.78 -7.45 -5.38
CA ALA A 70 13.78 -7.77 -6.39
C ALA A 70 13.21 -7.62 -7.81
N GLU A 71 12.02 -8.16 -8.07
CA GLU A 71 11.34 -8.05 -9.37
C GLU A 71 11.00 -6.60 -9.74
N ASN A 72 10.73 -5.75 -8.75
CA ASN A 72 10.45 -4.32 -8.95
C ASN A 72 11.73 -3.46 -9.00
N GLY A 73 12.93 -4.07 -8.97
CA GLY A 73 14.20 -3.35 -8.96
C GLY A 73 14.39 -2.47 -7.73
N GLY A 74 13.85 -2.89 -6.58
CA GLY A 74 13.90 -2.15 -5.33
C GLY A 74 12.94 -0.97 -5.24
N LYS A 75 12.12 -0.73 -6.27
CA LYS A 75 11.20 0.40 -6.30
C LYS A 75 9.87 0.02 -5.64
N PRO A 76 9.39 0.80 -4.66
CA PRO A 76 8.04 0.61 -4.12
C PRO A 76 7.00 0.97 -5.19
N TYR A 77 5.76 0.55 -4.96
CA TYR A 77 4.64 1.07 -5.72
C TYR A 77 4.59 2.60 -5.58
N THR A 78 4.39 3.29 -6.71
CA THR A 78 4.16 4.73 -6.74
C THR A 78 3.07 5.04 -7.77
N ASP A 79 2.40 6.16 -7.57
CA ASP A 79 1.52 6.77 -8.55
C ASP A 79 1.69 8.30 -8.50
N GLU A 80 0.97 8.98 -9.39
CA GLU A 80 1.01 10.44 -9.50
C GLU A 80 0.64 11.15 -8.17
N PHE A 81 -0.24 10.56 -7.36
CA PHE A 81 -0.65 11.13 -6.09
C PHE A 81 0.42 10.92 -5.02
N PHE A 82 1.00 9.73 -4.94
CA PHE A 82 2.15 9.45 -4.07
C PHE A 82 3.32 10.38 -4.37
N ASP A 83 3.63 10.61 -5.65
CA ASP A 83 4.70 11.53 -6.05
C ASP A 83 4.37 12.98 -5.64
N LYS A 84 3.12 13.44 -5.84
CA LYS A 84 2.68 14.78 -5.40
C LYS A 84 2.76 14.95 -3.89
N LEU A 85 2.31 13.95 -3.11
CA LEU A 85 2.37 13.96 -1.65
C LEU A 85 3.82 14.01 -1.16
N LYS A 86 4.67 13.13 -1.69
CA LYS A 86 6.09 13.06 -1.32
C LYS A 86 6.82 14.37 -1.65
N ASN A 87 6.60 14.91 -2.84
CA ASN A 87 7.23 16.16 -3.26
C ASN A 87 6.73 17.35 -2.44
N GLY A 88 5.44 17.41 -2.10
CA GLY A 88 4.88 18.42 -1.21
C GLY A 88 5.52 18.37 0.19
N ALA A 89 5.65 17.16 0.76
CA ALA A 89 6.27 16.96 2.07
C ALA A 89 7.76 17.32 2.08
N VAL A 90 8.51 16.96 1.04
CA VAL A 90 9.92 17.35 0.88
C VAL A 90 10.06 18.86 0.77
N LYS A 91 9.24 19.50 -0.09
CA LYS A 91 9.25 20.95 -0.26
C LYS A 91 8.96 21.69 1.04
N LEU A 92 7.97 21.23 1.81
CA LEU A 92 7.68 21.76 3.13
C LEU A 92 8.88 21.70 4.07
N ARG A 93 9.54 20.54 4.14
CA ARG A 93 10.69 20.33 5.02
C ARG A 93 11.83 21.28 4.62
N ASP A 94 12.16 21.31 3.34
CA ASP A 94 13.26 22.14 2.82
C ASP A 94 12.98 23.64 3.03
N GLN A 95 11.74 24.07 2.82
CA GLN A 95 11.33 25.46 3.10
C GLN A 95 11.35 25.78 4.61
N ARG A 96 10.97 24.83 5.47
CA ARG A 96 11.05 25.00 6.93
C ARG A 96 12.49 25.19 7.40
N GLU A 97 13.38 24.34 6.93
CA GLU A 97 14.82 24.41 7.25
C GLU A 97 15.42 25.73 6.76
N GLN A 98 15.05 26.17 5.55
CA GLN A 98 15.47 27.48 5.04
C GLN A 98 14.99 28.63 5.94
N VAL A 99 13.71 28.66 6.30
CA VAL A 99 13.14 29.71 7.18
C VAL A 99 13.80 29.71 8.56
N GLU A 100 14.11 28.54 9.11
CA GLU A 100 14.82 28.41 10.39
C GLU A 100 16.28 28.87 10.33
N SER A 101 16.91 28.82 9.14
CA SER A 101 18.29 29.24 8.91
C SER A 101 18.47 30.72 8.55
N LEU A 102 17.38 31.45 8.25
CA LEU A 102 17.45 32.86 7.87
C LEU A 102 17.93 33.75 9.03
N ALA A 103 19.09 34.39 8.85
CA ALA A 103 19.61 35.39 9.77
C ALA A 103 18.99 36.77 9.47
N GLY A 104 18.51 37.47 10.51
CA GLY A 104 18.03 38.86 10.40
C GLY A 104 16.51 39.05 10.54
N TYR A 105 15.72 37.97 10.59
CA TYR A 105 14.29 38.04 10.86
C TYR A 105 13.99 37.97 12.36
N SER A 106 12.93 38.65 12.78
CA SER A 106 12.39 38.54 14.13
C SER A 106 11.70 37.19 14.35
N LYS A 107 11.57 36.79 15.62
CA LYS A 107 10.86 35.53 15.97
C LYS A 107 9.41 35.51 15.46
N GLN A 108 8.77 36.67 15.38
CA GLN A 108 7.38 36.79 14.96
C GLN A 108 7.24 36.58 13.45
N GLU A 109 8.10 37.20 12.65
CA GLU A 109 8.13 37.00 11.19
C GLU A 109 8.42 35.53 10.82
N ILE A 110 9.36 34.88 11.54
CA ILE A 110 9.64 33.45 11.36
C ILE A 110 8.40 32.60 11.68
N SER A 111 7.64 32.97 12.71
CA SER A 111 6.41 32.26 13.08
C SER A 111 5.33 32.39 12.00
N GLU A 112 5.11 33.61 11.50
CA GLU A 112 4.13 33.89 10.44
C GLU A 112 4.49 33.17 9.13
N LEU A 113 5.78 33.17 8.75
CA LEU A 113 6.28 32.43 7.58
C LEU A 113 6.02 30.93 7.70
N LYS A 114 6.24 30.34 8.88
CA LYS A 114 6.00 28.91 9.12
C LYS A 114 4.52 28.56 9.05
N GLU A 115 3.67 29.41 9.60
CA GLU A 115 2.21 29.20 9.58
C GLU A 115 1.66 29.25 8.16
N HIS A 116 2.01 30.28 7.38
CA HIS A 116 1.61 30.39 5.97
C HIS A 116 2.08 29.18 5.14
N MET A 117 3.31 28.70 5.40
CA MET A 117 3.86 27.53 4.72
C MET A 117 3.10 26.24 5.07
N TYR A 118 2.69 26.09 6.34
CA TYR A 118 1.84 24.97 6.77
C TYR A 118 0.44 25.03 6.16
N GLU A 119 -0.18 26.20 6.11
CA GLU A 119 -1.49 26.40 5.46
C GLU A 119 -1.42 26.04 3.97
N SER A 120 -0.41 26.52 3.25
CA SER A 120 -0.22 26.21 1.83
C SER A 120 -0.10 24.70 1.56
N TYR A 121 0.62 23.97 2.41
CA TYR A 121 0.69 22.51 2.29
C TYR A 121 -0.63 21.82 2.62
N LYS A 122 -1.36 22.31 3.63
CA LYS A 122 -2.68 21.79 3.97
C LYS A 122 -3.64 21.92 2.78
N ASP A 123 -3.60 23.04 2.07
CA ASP A 123 -4.40 23.26 0.86
C ASP A 123 -3.99 22.32 -0.28
N GLN A 124 -2.69 22.11 -0.47
CA GLN A 124 -2.19 21.11 -1.43
C GLN A 124 -2.68 19.70 -1.10
N LEU A 125 -2.62 19.32 0.18
CA LEU A 125 -3.09 18.01 0.65
C LEU A 125 -4.58 17.83 0.38
N LYS A 126 -5.39 18.86 0.69
CA LYS A 126 -6.83 18.84 0.40
C LYS A 126 -7.11 18.63 -1.09
N HIS A 127 -6.44 19.38 -1.96
CA HIS A 127 -6.61 19.22 -3.41
C HIS A 127 -6.24 17.81 -3.89
N ILE A 128 -5.17 17.22 -3.34
CA ILE A 128 -4.80 15.83 -3.66
C ILE A 128 -5.89 14.86 -3.23
N THR A 129 -6.43 15.01 -2.01
CA THR A 129 -7.54 14.19 -1.49
C THR A 129 -8.75 14.28 -2.41
N ASP A 130 -9.19 15.49 -2.77
CA ASP A 130 -10.36 15.69 -3.63
C ASP A 130 -10.18 15.00 -5.00
N MET A 131 -8.97 15.06 -5.59
CA MET A 131 -8.68 14.37 -6.85
C MET A 131 -8.67 12.83 -6.72
N VAL A 132 -8.18 12.29 -5.60
CA VAL A 132 -8.21 10.84 -5.35
C VAL A 132 -9.65 10.36 -5.21
N GLU A 133 -10.47 11.06 -4.42
CA GLU A 133 -11.88 10.74 -4.26
C GLU A 133 -12.65 10.77 -5.59
N LEU A 134 -12.38 11.78 -6.41
CA LEU A 134 -13.00 11.91 -7.73
C LEU A 134 -12.62 10.75 -8.66
N LYS A 135 -11.33 10.39 -8.75
CA LYS A 135 -10.91 9.24 -9.57
C LYS A 135 -11.51 7.93 -9.07
N VAL A 136 -11.55 7.70 -7.76
CA VAL A 136 -12.19 6.48 -7.19
C VAL A 136 -13.64 6.42 -7.62
N LYS A 137 -14.40 7.51 -7.44
CA LYS A 137 -15.80 7.60 -7.84
C LYS A 137 -16.02 7.30 -9.32
N GLU A 138 -15.22 7.89 -10.21
CA GLU A 138 -15.28 7.65 -11.65
C GLU A 138 -14.98 6.18 -12.00
N THR A 139 -13.95 5.59 -11.38
CA THR A 139 -13.59 4.18 -11.62
C THR A 139 -14.66 3.22 -11.14
N THR A 140 -15.26 3.46 -9.97
CA THR A 140 -16.37 2.64 -9.45
C THR A 140 -17.57 2.69 -10.39
N GLN A 141 -17.99 3.89 -10.81
CA GLN A 141 -19.11 4.05 -11.76
C GLN A 141 -18.86 3.33 -13.09
N ARG A 142 -17.63 3.40 -13.61
CA ARG A 142 -17.24 2.70 -14.83
C ARG A 142 -17.31 1.18 -14.67
N LEU A 143 -16.87 0.64 -13.53
CA LEU A 143 -16.93 -0.80 -13.26
C LEU A 143 -18.38 -1.29 -13.09
N GLU A 144 -19.23 -0.52 -12.40
CA GLU A 144 -20.67 -0.81 -12.27
C GLU A 144 -21.35 -0.89 -13.64
N GLN A 145 -21.04 0.02 -14.56
CA GLN A 145 -21.56 -0.03 -15.93
C GLN A 145 -21.07 -1.23 -16.75
N GLN A 146 -19.91 -1.79 -16.44
CA GLN A 146 -19.38 -2.97 -17.13
C GLN A 146 -19.95 -4.29 -16.61
N LEU A 147 -20.57 -4.26 -15.41
CA LEU A 147 -21.17 -5.42 -14.76
C LEU A 147 -22.70 -5.50 -14.97
N ALA A 148 -23.31 -4.46 -15.56
CA ALA A 148 -24.73 -4.37 -15.90
C ALA A 148 -24.99 -4.79 -17.35
#